data_AF-G0US68-F1
#
_entry.id   AF-G0US68-F1
#
_cell.length_a   1.000
_cell.length_b   1.000
_cell.length_c   1.000
_cell.angle_alpha   90.00
_cell.angle_beta   90.00
_cell.angle_gamma   90.00
#
_symmetry.space_group_name_H-M   'P 1'
#
loop_
_entity.id
_entity.type
_entity.pdbx_description
1 polymer ?
#
loop_
_entity_poly.entity_id
_entity_poly.type
_entity_poly.pdbx_seq_one_letter_code
_entity_poly.pdbx_strand_id
1 'polypeptide(L)'
;MSAHSPSVKSADIGVLEQINSNTDSLLALCETDSELRNYSLKFKLDQAVDGAAFQAKRKEGEEILHFQRTLQRMMGLALSVALHILRRTTKFYVNSSTQKGRSEANVVENLAQEGGDINLQRKSSVVEFCDGSDAWLEVGANLSQKAAELLCNIIICHPEFVKPHQTHLLRNGILDYVAEALNISQDHEMMCFLSGFKKEHMRLLANLTFQNGEVCSAVVGSAPLLTATLKATRIDVENPGMAEWAQFVIRNLCCSSSRAREKIGGLTPLGIAEETRELFGDTIERFIGPGGTTAMDASHPREG
;
A
#
# COMPACT_ATOMS: atom_id res chain seq x y z
N MET A 1 4.81 -21.94 -31.30
CA MET A 1 4.52 -22.01 -29.85
C MET A 1 3.02 -22.00 -29.69
N SER A 2 2.44 -23.08 -29.15
CA SER A 2 0.99 -23.20 -28.95
C SER A 2 0.54 -22.18 -27.91
N ALA A 3 -0.24 -21.18 -28.30
CA ALA A 3 -0.88 -20.28 -27.36
C ALA A 3 -2.00 -21.08 -26.67
N HIS A 4 -1.74 -21.59 -25.47
CA HIS A 4 -2.80 -22.13 -24.64
C HIS A 4 -3.80 -21.03 -24.34
N SER A 5 -5.09 -21.33 -24.57
CA SER A 5 -6.18 -20.43 -24.24
C SER A 5 -6.23 -20.20 -22.73
N PRO A 6 -6.43 -18.95 -22.28
CA PRO A 6 -6.58 -18.61 -20.87
C PRO A 6 -7.59 -19.50 -20.14
N SER A 7 -7.21 -20.03 -18.99
CA SER A 7 -8.04 -20.93 -18.20
C SER A 7 -8.05 -20.55 -16.73
N VAL A 8 -9.24 -20.49 -16.13
CA VAL A 8 -9.42 -20.20 -14.69
C VAL A 8 -8.63 -21.16 -13.81
N LYS A 9 -8.39 -22.40 -14.29
CA LYS A 9 -7.63 -23.43 -13.57
C LYS A 9 -6.15 -23.09 -13.39
N SER A 10 -5.63 -22.10 -14.10
CA SER A 10 -4.25 -21.62 -13.96
C SER A 10 -4.07 -20.62 -12.80
N ALA A 11 -5.15 -20.29 -12.09
CA ALA A 11 -5.07 -19.47 -10.88
C ALA A 11 -4.47 -20.25 -9.71
N ASP A 12 -3.72 -19.55 -8.86
CA ASP A 12 -3.20 -20.11 -7.61
C ASP A 12 -4.32 -20.26 -6.58
N ILE A 13 -4.67 -21.51 -6.25
CA ILE A 13 -5.77 -21.85 -5.35
C ILE A 13 -5.55 -21.27 -3.95
N GLY A 14 -4.33 -21.32 -3.43
CA GLY A 14 -4.02 -20.79 -2.10
C GLY A 14 -4.17 -19.27 -2.04
N VAL A 15 -3.77 -18.58 -3.11
CA VAL A 15 -3.98 -17.13 -3.23
C VAL A 15 -5.47 -16.79 -3.38
N LEU A 16 -6.25 -17.61 -4.09
CA LEU A 16 -7.70 -17.40 -4.23
C LEU A 16 -8.46 -17.55 -2.92
N GLU A 17 -8.09 -18.51 -2.07
CA GLU A 17 -8.66 -18.64 -0.74
C GLU A 17 -8.40 -17.40 0.12
N GLN A 18 -7.19 -16.85 0.05
CA GLN A 18 -6.85 -15.59 0.73
C GLN A 18 -7.63 -14.40 0.16
N ILE A 19 -7.80 -14.32 -1.17
CA ILE A 19 -8.60 -13.28 -1.82
C ILE A 19 -10.03 -13.31 -1.30
N ASN A 20 -10.65 -14.49 -1.25
CA ASN A 20 -12.02 -14.65 -0.76
C ASN A 20 -12.13 -14.24 0.72
N SER A 21 -11.25 -14.78 1.57
CA SER A 21 -11.23 -14.47 3.00
C SER A 21 -11.02 -12.96 3.28
N ASN A 22 -10.08 -12.32 2.59
CA ASN A 22 -9.84 -10.89 2.73
C ASN A 22 -11.00 -10.05 2.18
N THR A 23 -11.67 -10.49 1.10
CA THR A 23 -12.86 -9.81 0.57
C THR A 23 -14.02 -9.88 1.55
N ASP A 24 -14.30 -11.06 2.11
CA ASP A 24 -15.37 -11.23 3.10
C ASP A 24 -15.10 -10.40 4.35
N SER A 25 -13.85 -10.37 4.82
CA SER A 25 -13.43 -9.54 5.95
C SER A 25 -13.61 -8.05 5.67
N LEU A 26 -13.21 -7.57 4.49
CA LEU A 26 -13.42 -6.17 4.07
C LEU A 26 -14.91 -5.83 4.04
N LEU A 27 -15.74 -6.69 3.45
CA LEU A 27 -17.18 -6.45 3.36
C LEU A 27 -17.84 -6.40 4.73
N ALA A 28 -17.45 -7.29 5.65
CA ALA A 28 -17.97 -7.29 7.02
C ALA A 28 -17.58 -6.02 7.78
N LEU A 29 -16.31 -5.63 7.71
CA LEU A 29 -15.79 -4.44 8.39
C LEU A 29 -16.29 -3.14 7.77
N CYS A 30 -16.63 -3.10 6.48
CA CYS A 30 -17.22 -1.91 5.85
C CYS A 30 -18.62 -1.59 6.37
N GLU A 31 -19.34 -2.54 6.98
CA GLU A 31 -20.69 -2.26 7.52
C GLU A 31 -20.66 -1.43 8.82
N THR A 32 -19.49 -1.23 9.43
CA THR A 32 -19.34 -0.43 10.67
C THR A 32 -19.36 1.08 10.44
N ASP A 33 -19.18 1.52 9.19
CA ASP A 33 -19.13 2.93 8.81
C ASP A 33 -20.02 3.23 7.60
N SER A 34 -20.76 4.34 7.64
CA SER A 34 -21.74 4.67 6.61
C SER A 34 -21.14 4.93 5.22
N GLU A 35 -19.95 5.53 5.13
CA GLU A 35 -19.28 5.78 3.84
C GLU A 35 -18.67 4.50 3.30
N LEU A 36 -18.02 3.70 4.15
CA LEU A 36 -17.48 2.40 3.76
C LEU A 36 -18.58 1.44 3.30
N ARG A 37 -19.74 1.49 3.95
CA ARG A 37 -20.91 0.71 3.57
C ARG A 37 -21.38 1.00 2.15
N ASN A 38 -21.24 2.24 1.67
CA ASN A 38 -21.58 2.58 0.28
C ASN A 38 -20.67 1.86 -0.72
N TYR A 39 -19.37 1.71 -0.42
CA TYR A 39 -18.46 0.93 -1.27
C TYR A 39 -18.82 -0.57 -1.27
N SER A 40 -19.13 -1.13 -0.10
CA SER A 40 -19.62 -2.51 0.04
C SER A 40 -20.90 -2.75 -0.76
N LEU A 41 -21.89 -1.86 -0.65
CA LEU A 41 -23.16 -1.94 -1.37
C LEU A 41 -22.96 -1.85 -2.88
N LYS A 42 -22.13 -0.92 -3.35
CA LYS A 42 -21.79 -0.79 -4.77
C LYS A 42 -21.15 -2.08 -5.30
N PHE A 43 -20.16 -2.62 -4.59
CA PHE A 43 -19.53 -3.89 -4.94
C PHE A 43 -20.54 -5.04 -5.04
N LYS A 44 -21.40 -5.20 -4.01
CA LYS A 44 -22.43 -6.25 -3.97
C LYS A 44 -23.42 -6.12 -5.13
N LEU A 45 -23.84 -4.90 -5.47
CA LEU A 45 -24.72 -4.63 -6.60
C LEU A 45 -24.05 -4.99 -7.94
N ASP A 46 -22.85 -4.48 -8.18
CA ASP A 46 -22.10 -4.75 -9.41
C ASP A 46 -21.82 -6.25 -9.59
N GLN A 47 -21.51 -6.95 -8.49
CA GLN A 47 -21.30 -8.39 -8.49
C GLN A 47 -22.60 -9.17 -8.78
N ALA A 48 -23.73 -8.75 -8.22
CA ALA A 48 -25.03 -9.39 -8.46
C ALA A 48 -25.49 -9.21 -9.92
N VAL A 49 -25.32 -8.00 -10.48
CA VAL A 49 -25.68 -7.69 -11.87
C VAL A 49 -24.83 -8.51 -12.84
N ASP A 50 -23.51 -8.53 -12.67
CA ASP A 50 -22.62 -9.30 -13.54
C ASP A 50 -22.83 -10.81 -13.38
N GLY A 51 -23.09 -11.29 -12.16
CA GLY A 51 -23.42 -12.69 -11.89
C GLY A 51 -24.71 -13.14 -12.59
N ALA A 52 -25.77 -12.32 -12.54
CA ALA A 52 -27.02 -12.59 -13.24
C ALA A 52 -26.83 -12.58 -14.77
N ALA A 53 -26.08 -11.63 -15.30
CA ALA A 53 -25.77 -11.55 -16.73
C ALA A 53 -24.97 -12.77 -17.21
N PHE A 54 -23.99 -13.22 -16.43
CA PHE A 54 -23.17 -14.38 -16.72
C PHE A 54 -24.01 -15.67 -16.73
N GLN A 55 -24.93 -15.84 -15.78
CA GLN A 55 -25.85 -16.99 -15.75
C GLN A 55 -26.82 -17.01 -16.93
N ALA A 56 -27.26 -15.83 -17.40
CA ALA A 56 -28.26 -15.72 -18.46
C ALA A 56 -27.74 -15.97 -19.88
N LYS A 57 -26.43 -15.79 -20.16
CA LYS A 57 -25.87 -15.81 -21.53
C LYS A 57 -24.53 -16.53 -21.68
N ARG A 58 -24.28 -17.61 -20.96
CA ARG A 58 -22.99 -18.34 -20.98
C ARG A 58 -22.56 -18.75 -22.40
N LYS A 59 -21.53 -18.08 -22.93
CA LYS A 59 -20.75 -18.53 -24.10
C LYS A 59 -19.39 -19.07 -23.68
N GLU A 60 -18.81 -19.94 -24.51
CA GLU A 60 -17.45 -20.43 -24.33
C GLU A 60 -16.45 -19.26 -24.36
N GLY A 61 -15.55 -19.17 -23.37
CA GLY A 61 -14.62 -18.04 -23.21
C GLY A 61 -15.13 -16.86 -22.36
N GLU A 62 -16.41 -16.82 -21.97
CA GLU A 62 -16.91 -15.79 -21.05
C GLU A 62 -16.50 -16.04 -19.58
N GLU A 63 -16.16 -17.28 -19.23
CA GLU A 63 -15.74 -17.67 -17.87
C GLU A 63 -14.47 -16.93 -17.42
N ILE A 64 -13.45 -16.90 -18.26
CA ILE A 64 -12.20 -16.22 -17.95
C ILE A 64 -12.39 -14.70 -17.86
N LEU A 65 -13.24 -14.14 -18.71
CA LEU A 65 -13.58 -12.71 -18.69
C LEU A 65 -14.37 -12.35 -17.44
N HIS A 66 -15.36 -13.16 -17.07
CA HIS A 66 -16.15 -12.96 -15.85
C HIS A 66 -15.27 -13.07 -14.60
N PHE A 67 -14.36 -14.03 -14.57
CA PHE A 67 -13.39 -14.18 -13.48
C PHE A 67 -12.48 -12.94 -13.37
N GLN A 68 -11.89 -12.50 -14.49
CA GLN A 68 -11.07 -11.29 -14.52
C GLN A 68 -11.83 -10.04 -14.03
N ARG A 69 -13.09 -9.87 -14.45
CA ARG A 69 -13.94 -8.74 -14.02
C ARG A 69 -14.28 -8.80 -12.54
N THR A 70 -14.52 -9.99 -12.00
CA THR A 70 -14.75 -10.19 -10.56
C THR A 70 -13.54 -9.72 -9.75
N LEU A 71 -12.34 -10.13 -10.16
CA LEU A 71 -11.08 -9.69 -9.55
C LEU A 71 -10.88 -8.16 -9.67
N GLN A 72 -11.20 -7.56 -10.81
CA GLN A 72 -11.13 -6.10 -11.00
C GLN A 72 -12.13 -5.35 -10.10
N ARG A 73 -13.33 -5.89 -9.85
CA ARG A 73 -14.28 -5.30 -8.90
C ARG A 73 -13.76 -5.38 -7.46
N MET A 74 -13.16 -6.50 -7.07
CA MET A 74 -12.53 -6.66 -5.75
C MET A 74 -11.38 -5.67 -5.57
N MET A 75 -10.56 -5.44 -6.61
CA MET A 75 -9.55 -4.38 -6.62
C MET A 75 -10.16 -2.99 -6.43
N GLY A 76 -11.26 -2.68 -7.11
CA GLY A 76 -11.96 -1.40 -6.98
C GLY A 76 -12.49 -1.16 -5.58
N LEU A 77 -13.07 -2.18 -4.94
CA LEU A 77 -13.48 -2.14 -3.54
C LEU A 77 -12.28 -1.87 -2.63
N ALA A 78 -11.22 -2.68 -2.74
CA ALA A 78 -10.04 -2.57 -1.90
C ALA A 78 -9.39 -1.18 -2.00
N LEU A 79 -9.18 -0.67 -3.22
CA LEU A 79 -8.58 0.64 -3.42
C LEU A 79 -9.46 1.77 -2.85
N SER A 80 -10.77 1.71 -3.04
CA SER A 80 -11.69 2.73 -2.52
C SER A 80 -11.69 2.77 -0.99
N VAL A 81 -11.71 1.60 -0.35
CA VAL A 81 -11.64 1.46 1.11
C VAL A 81 -10.31 1.97 1.63
N ALA A 82 -9.19 1.52 1.06
CA ALA A 82 -7.86 1.89 1.51
C ALA A 82 -7.61 3.40 1.41
N LEU A 83 -8.03 4.01 0.30
CA LEU A 83 -7.94 5.45 0.08
C LEU A 83 -8.81 6.23 1.07
N HIS A 84 -10.04 5.75 1.34
CA HIS A 84 -10.92 6.39 2.33
C HIS A 84 -10.27 6.38 3.72
N ILE A 85 -9.76 5.22 4.17
CA ILE A 85 -9.09 5.10 5.47
C ILE A 85 -7.87 6.01 5.54
N LEU A 86 -6.96 5.97 4.56
CA LEU A 86 -5.74 6.78 4.55
C LEU A 86 -6.05 8.28 4.65
N ARG A 87 -7.03 8.76 3.87
CA ARG A 87 -7.42 10.18 3.88
C ARG A 87 -8.04 10.59 5.21
N ARG A 88 -8.84 9.70 5.81
CA ARG A 88 -9.50 9.99 7.09
C ARG A 88 -8.51 9.98 8.25
N THR A 89 -7.58 9.03 8.30
CA THR A 89 -6.49 9.02 9.30
C THR A 89 -5.54 10.19 9.11
N THR A 90 -5.26 10.61 7.87
CA THR A 90 -4.47 11.82 7.60
C THR A 90 -5.13 13.07 8.20
N LYS A 91 -6.44 13.25 7.96
CA LYS A 91 -7.19 14.38 8.55
C LYS A 91 -7.18 14.34 10.07
N PHE A 92 -7.42 13.16 10.65
CA PHE A 92 -7.37 12.95 12.09
C PHE A 92 -6.00 13.28 12.69
N TYR A 93 -4.92 12.80 12.08
CA TYR A 93 -3.55 13.04 12.54
C TYR A 93 -3.18 14.53 12.48
N VAL A 94 -3.52 15.22 11.39
CA VAL A 94 -3.30 16.68 11.25
C VAL A 94 -4.07 17.48 12.30
N ASN A 95 -5.32 17.11 12.58
CA ASN A 95 -6.12 17.77 13.61
C ASN A 95 -5.53 17.53 15.02
N SER A 96 -5.07 16.31 15.29
CA SER A 96 -4.49 15.93 16.59
C SER A 96 -3.14 16.60 16.86
N SER A 97 -2.28 16.73 15.84
CA SER A 97 -1.00 17.43 15.96
C SER A 97 -1.17 18.94 16.15
N THR A 98 -2.16 19.54 15.48
CA THR A 98 -2.50 20.97 15.63
C THR A 98 -3.05 21.28 17.03
N GLN A 99 -3.82 20.36 17.64
CA GLN A 99 -4.32 20.54 19.01
C GLN A 99 -3.22 20.38 20.07
N LYS A 100 -2.27 19.44 19.89
CA LYS A 100 -1.11 19.31 20.79
C LYS A 100 -0.26 20.59 20.82
N GLY A 101 -0.04 21.23 19.67
CA GLY A 101 0.70 22.51 19.58
C GLY A 101 -0.01 23.71 20.23
N ARG A 102 -1.34 23.67 20.37
CA ARG A 102 -2.11 24.73 21.09
C ARG A 102 -2.21 24.47 22.59
N SER A 103 -2.19 23.21 23.02
CA SER A 103 -2.31 22.88 24.44
C SER A 103 -1.05 23.23 25.22
N GLU A 104 0.14 23.16 24.62
CA GLU A 104 1.39 23.56 25.29
C GLU A 104 1.54 25.09 25.45
N ALA A 105 0.92 25.89 24.58
CA ALA A 105 0.92 27.35 24.70
C ALA A 105 -0.05 27.86 25.78
N ASN A 106 -1.13 27.12 26.09
CA ASN A 106 -2.18 27.55 27.02
C ASN A 106 -2.03 27.01 28.46
N VAL A 107 -1.07 26.11 28.72
CA VAL A 107 -0.83 25.57 30.07
C VAL A 107 -0.13 26.58 31.00
N VAL A 108 0.45 27.66 30.46
CA VAL A 108 1.09 28.71 31.28
C VAL A 108 0.11 29.82 31.72
N GLU A 109 -1.09 29.93 31.13
CA GLU A 109 -1.99 31.08 31.38
C GLU A 109 -3.31 30.79 32.11
N ASN A 110 -3.75 29.54 32.28
CA ASN A 110 -5.09 29.24 32.81
C ASN A 110 -5.10 28.42 34.12
N LEU A 111 -4.32 28.85 35.12
CA LEU A 111 -4.43 28.35 36.51
C LEU A 111 -5.30 29.24 37.42
N ALA A 112 -6.09 30.16 36.87
CA ALA A 112 -6.99 31.01 37.66
C ALA A 112 -8.30 31.30 36.91
N GLN A 113 -9.36 30.55 37.24
CA GLN A 113 -10.81 30.87 37.19
C GLN A 113 -11.58 29.54 37.02
N GLU A 114 -12.09 28.95 38.12
CA GLU A 114 -13.49 29.07 38.56
C GLU A 114 -14.48 28.73 37.42
N GLY A 115 -15.23 27.63 37.47
CA GLY A 115 -16.27 27.38 38.45
C GLY A 115 -17.63 27.69 37.80
N GLY A 116 -18.32 26.68 37.27
CA GLY A 116 -19.66 26.86 36.68
C GLY A 116 -20.22 25.62 36.00
N ASP A 117 -21.23 25.03 36.63
CA ASP A 117 -22.29 24.15 36.11
C ASP A 117 -22.01 23.33 34.84
N ILE A 118 -21.63 22.07 35.02
CA ILE A 118 -21.70 21.07 33.95
C ILE A 118 -22.95 20.23 34.18
N ASN A 119 -23.97 20.56 33.38
CA ASN A 119 -25.12 19.73 33.08
C ASN A 119 -24.71 18.26 32.93
N LEU A 120 -25.18 17.43 33.86
CA LEU A 120 -25.16 15.97 33.79
C LEU A 120 -26.06 15.49 32.64
N GLN A 121 -25.61 15.70 31.39
CA GLN A 121 -26.13 14.94 30.27
C GLN A 121 -25.66 13.50 30.43
N ARG A 122 -26.63 12.60 30.63
CA ARG A 122 -26.47 11.14 30.61
C ARG A 122 -25.60 10.74 29.42
N LYS A 123 -24.33 10.42 29.68
CA LYS A 123 -23.46 9.73 28.72
C LYS A 123 -24.02 8.33 28.53
N SER A 124 -24.62 8.07 27.37
CA SER A 124 -24.85 6.71 26.90
C SER A 124 -23.51 5.98 26.87
N SER A 125 -23.43 4.81 27.51
CA SER A 125 -22.19 4.05 27.70
C SER A 125 -21.73 3.29 26.46
N VAL A 126 -22.31 3.57 25.30
CA VAL A 126 -21.83 3.04 24.01
C VAL A 126 -20.83 4.06 23.49
N VAL A 127 -19.55 3.70 23.47
CA VAL A 127 -18.51 4.48 22.82
C VAL A 127 -18.95 4.65 21.37
N GLU A 128 -19.29 5.88 20.97
CA GLU A 128 -19.66 6.18 19.59
C GLU A 128 -18.47 5.83 18.69
N PHE A 129 -18.73 5.11 17.60
CA PHE A 129 -17.73 4.81 16.57
C PHE A 129 -17.44 6.12 15.81
N CYS A 130 -16.58 6.95 16.37
CA CYS A 130 -16.21 8.26 15.86
C CYS A 130 -14.72 8.31 15.52
N ASP A 131 -14.34 9.28 14.70
CA ASP A 131 -12.95 9.51 14.28
C ASP A 131 -12.05 9.69 15.49
N GLY A 132 -10.98 8.90 15.55
CA GLY A 132 -10.02 8.93 16.64
C GLY A 132 -10.39 8.09 17.87
N SER A 133 -11.54 7.41 17.88
CA SER A 133 -11.79 6.36 18.87
C SER A 133 -10.88 5.16 18.64
N ASP A 134 -10.49 4.46 19.70
CA ASP A 134 -9.62 3.27 19.62
C ASP A 134 -10.22 2.20 18.69
N ALA A 135 -11.53 1.98 18.80
CA ALA A 135 -12.26 1.05 17.93
C ALA A 135 -12.21 1.45 16.45
N TRP A 136 -12.30 2.74 16.15
CA TRP A 136 -12.19 3.23 14.78
C TRP A 136 -10.77 3.10 14.23
N LEU A 137 -9.75 3.42 15.03
CA LEU A 137 -8.35 3.26 14.65
C LEU A 137 -8.02 1.78 14.38
N GLU A 138 -8.46 0.88 15.26
CA GLU A 138 -8.26 -0.56 15.10
C GLU A 138 -8.96 -1.09 13.83
N VAL A 139 -10.23 -0.75 13.62
CA VAL A 139 -10.98 -1.17 12.42
C VAL A 139 -10.35 -0.59 11.15
N GLY A 140 -9.97 0.69 11.17
CA GLY A 140 -9.30 1.36 10.05
C GLY A 140 -7.96 0.71 9.70
N ALA A 141 -7.13 0.42 10.70
CA ALA A 141 -5.84 -0.22 10.50
C ALA A 141 -5.99 -1.63 9.88
N ASN A 142 -6.95 -2.42 10.38
CA ASN A 142 -7.29 -3.73 9.83
C ASN A 142 -7.81 -3.65 8.39
N LEU A 143 -8.74 -2.73 8.12
CA LEU A 143 -9.27 -2.49 6.76
C LEU A 143 -8.15 -2.11 5.79
N SER A 144 -7.26 -1.21 6.19
CA SER A 144 -6.16 -0.76 5.36
C SER A 144 -5.19 -1.89 5.03
N GLN A 145 -4.82 -2.71 6.01
CA GLN A 145 -3.96 -3.88 5.78
C GLN A 145 -4.63 -4.87 4.84
N LYS A 146 -5.89 -5.22 5.10
CA LYS A 146 -6.64 -6.20 4.29
C LYS A 146 -6.83 -5.74 2.87
N ALA A 147 -7.07 -4.45 2.65
CA ALA A 147 -7.15 -3.88 1.32
C ALA A 147 -5.82 -3.95 0.56
N ALA A 148 -4.71 -3.59 1.20
CA ALA A 148 -3.38 -3.68 0.57
C ALA A 148 -2.99 -5.13 0.24
N GLU A 149 -3.22 -6.07 1.17
CA GLU A 149 -3.01 -7.50 0.96
C GLU A 149 -3.86 -8.04 -0.21
N LEU A 150 -5.13 -7.65 -0.27
CA LEU A 150 -6.04 -8.05 -1.33
C LEU A 150 -5.57 -7.54 -2.70
N LEU A 151 -5.14 -6.28 -2.79
CA LEU A 151 -4.58 -5.73 -4.03
C LEU A 151 -3.33 -6.50 -4.49
N CYS A 152 -2.41 -6.78 -3.57
CA CYS A 152 -1.23 -7.59 -3.86
C CYS A 152 -1.58 -8.98 -4.39
N ASN A 153 -2.49 -9.68 -3.69
CA ASN A 153 -2.86 -11.05 -4.01
C ASN A 153 -3.58 -11.15 -5.36
N ILE A 154 -4.49 -10.21 -5.66
CA ILE A 154 -5.21 -10.21 -6.94
C ILE A 154 -4.24 -9.96 -8.12
N ILE A 155 -3.22 -9.11 -7.97
CA ILE A 155 -2.26 -8.88 -9.07
C ILE A 155 -1.56 -10.18 -9.48
N ILE A 156 -1.21 -11.04 -8.52
CA ILE A 156 -0.38 -12.23 -8.75
C ILE A 156 -1.18 -13.53 -8.87
N CYS A 157 -2.49 -13.53 -8.62
CA CYS A 157 -3.28 -14.76 -8.51
C CYS A 157 -3.38 -15.56 -9.81
N HIS A 158 -3.15 -14.93 -10.96
CA HIS A 158 -3.22 -15.58 -12.26
C HIS A 158 -2.17 -15.00 -13.22
N PRO A 159 -1.29 -15.82 -13.83
CA PRO A 159 -0.13 -15.36 -14.59
C PRO A 159 -0.51 -14.49 -15.80
N GLU A 160 -1.60 -14.82 -16.48
CA GLU A 160 -2.05 -14.06 -17.66
C GLU A 160 -2.80 -12.76 -17.30
N PHE A 161 -3.21 -12.62 -16.04
CA PHE A 161 -3.92 -11.42 -15.60
C PHE A 161 -3.02 -10.37 -14.96
N VAL A 162 -1.77 -10.72 -14.62
CA VAL A 162 -0.80 -9.80 -14.01
C VAL A 162 -0.78 -8.45 -14.72
N LYS A 163 -0.46 -8.45 -16.02
CA LYS A 163 -0.39 -7.20 -16.80
C LYS A 163 -1.74 -6.49 -16.95
N PRO A 164 -2.85 -7.17 -17.34
CA PRO A 164 -4.17 -6.55 -17.34
C PRO A 164 -4.60 -5.92 -16.00
N HIS A 165 -4.28 -6.55 -14.88
CA HIS A 165 -4.60 -6.08 -13.54
C HIS A 165 -3.75 -4.88 -13.13
N GLN A 166 -2.43 -4.92 -13.40
CA GLN A 166 -1.55 -3.77 -13.20
C GLN A 166 -2.01 -2.54 -14.00
N THR A 167 -2.35 -2.71 -15.29
CA THR A 167 -2.85 -1.61 -16.13
C THR A 167 -4.22 -1.13 -15.66
N HIS A 168 -5.10 -2.04 -15.22
CA HIS A 168 -6.39 -1.65 -14.64
C HIS A 168 -6.20 -0.78 -13.39
N LEU A 169 -5.34 -1.20 -12.46
CA LEU A 169 -5.05 -0.42 -11.25
C LEU A 169 -4.38 0.93 -11.55
N LEU A 170 -3.44 0.97 -12.51
CA LEU A 170 -2.83 2.21 -12.97
C LEU A 170 -3.88 3.23 -13.43
N ARG A 171 -4.85 2.79 -14.24
CA ARG A 171 -5.95 3.65 -14.74
C ARG A 171 -6.90 4.13 -13.64
N ASN A 172 -6.94 3.43 -12.51
CA ASN A 172 -7.77 3.78 -11.36
C ASN A 172 -7.00 4.55 -10.27
N GLY A 173 -5.82 5.10 -10.59
CA GLY A 173 -5.09 5.99 -9.67
C GLY A 173 -4.37 5.29 -8.52
N ILE A 174 -4.04 4.00 -8.66
CA ILE A 174 -3.34 3.26 -7.60
C ILE A 174 -2.01 3.90 -7.18
N LEU A 175 -1.31 4.53 -8.12
CA LEU A 175 0.01 5.13 -7.85
C LEU A 175 -0.10 6.37 -6.97
N ASP A 176 -1.19 7.13 -7.07
CA ASP A 176 -1.44 8.28 -6.20
C ASP A 176 -1.68 7.81 -4.77
N TYR A 177 -2.50 6.77 -4.61
CA TYR A 177 -2.71 6.11 -3.31
C TYR A 177 -1.41 5.60 -2.69
N VAL A 178 -0.59 4.86 -3.47
CA VAL A 178 0.70 4.34 -2.97
C VAL A 178 1.66 5.48 -2.62
N ALA A 179 1.66 6.58 -3.38
CA ALA A 179 2.49 7.75 -3.08
C ALA A 179 2.06 8.41 -1.78
N GLU A 180 0.76 8.62 -1.56
CA GLU A 180 0.20 9.15 -0.32
C GLU A 180 0.58 8.24 0.87
N ALA A 181 0.39 6.92 0.74
CA ALA A 181 0.67 5.95 1.80
C ALA A 181 2.14 5.88 2.18
N LEU A 182 3.05 5.89 1.20
CA LEU A 182 4.49 5.84 1.48
C LEU A 182 5.05 7.15 2.06
N ASN A 183 4.33 8.27 1.91
CA ASN A 183 4.78 9.58 2.34
C ASN A 183 4.23 10.04 3.70
N ILE A 184 3.42 9.22 4.38
CA ILE A 184 2.99 9.53 5.76
C ILE A 184 4.19 9.54 6.71
N SER A 185 4.13 10.38 7.76
CA SER A 185 5.17 10.41 8.80
C SER A 185 5.21 9.09 9.58
N GLN A 186 6.34 8.81 10.23
CA GLN A 186 6.47 7.63 11.09
C GLN A 186 5.49 7.70 12.27
N ASP A 187 5.29 8.87 12.87
CA ASP A 187 4.32 9.07 13.94
C ASP A 187 2.87 8.80 13.48
N HIS A 188 2.51 9.22 12.27
CA HIS A 188 1.19 8.93 11.71
C HIS A 188 1.02 7.42 11.50
N GLU A 189 2.05 6.76 10.97
CA GLU A 189 2.08 5.31 10.80
C GLU A 189 1.87 4.57 12.13
N MET A 190 2.69 4.85 13.13
CA MET A 190 2.63 4.19 14.45
C MET A 190 1.32 4.47 15.19
N MET A 191 0.71 5.64 14.98
CA MET A 191 -0.53 6.01 15.65
C MET A 191 -1.78 5.36 15.02
N CYS A 192 -1.79 5.17 13.70
CA CYS A 192 -3.02 4.87 12.97
C CYS A 192 -3.00 3.53 12.22
N PHE A 193 -1.86 2.88 12.09
CA PHE A 193 -1.70 1.70 11.25
C PHE A 193 -0.93 0.59 11.95
N LEU A 194 -1.09 -0.63 11.45
CA LEU A 194 -0.36 -1.80 11.92
C LEU A 194 1.09 -1.77 11.41
N SER A 195 2.01 -2.38 12.17
CA SER A 195 3.42 -2.52 11.78
C SER A 195 3.54 -3.18 10.40
N GLY A 196 4.49 -2.69 9.60
CA GLY A 196 4.68 -3.13 8.22
C GLY A 196 3.71 -2.47 7.22
N PHE A 197 3.00 -1.41 7.59
CA PHE A 197 2.11 -0.66 6.70
C PHE A 197 2.85 -0.19 5.44
N LYS A 198 3.95 0.56 5.58
CA LYS A 198 4.72 1.03 4.40
C LYS A 198 5.38 -0.13 3.64
N LYS A 199 5.86 -1.15 4.35
CA LYS A 199 6.38 -2.40 3.74
C LYS A 199 5.36 -3.01 2.77
N GLU A 200 4.10 -3.07 3.18
CA GLU A 200 3.03 -3.64 2.36
C GLU A 200 2.74 -2.81 1.10
N HIS A 201 2.82 -1.49 1.19
CA HIS A 201 2.68 -0.60 0.03
C HIS A 201 3.88 -0.66 -0.92
N MET A 202 5.09 -0.90 -0.40
CA MET A 202 6.26 -1.15 -1.23
C MET A 202 6.16 -2.51 -1.94
N ARG A 203 5.64 -3.55 -1.28
CA ARG A 203 5.30 -4.84 -1.91
C ARG A 203 4.29 -4.65 -3.04
N LEU A 204 3.24 -3.86 -2.82
CA LEU A 204 2.26 -3.52 -3.85
C LEU A 204 2.91 -2.82 -5.05
N LEU A 205 3.80 -1.85 -4.80
CA LEU A 205 4.55 -1.16 -5.86
C LEU A 205 5.47 -2.12 -6.64
N ALA A 206 6.10 -3.09 -5.96
CA ALA A 206 6.91 -4.12 -6.61
C ALA A 206 6.06 -5.00 -7.53
N ASN A 207 4.90 -5.44 -7.07
CA ASN A 207 3.95 -6.21 -7.87
C ASN A 207 3.41 -5.41 -9.06
N LEU A 208 3.15 -4.11 -8.88
CA LEU A 208 2.68 -3.23 -9.94
C LEU A 208 3.72 -3.02 -11.06
N THR A 209 5.00 -2.92 -10.69
CA THR A 209 6.11 -2.65 -11.62
C THR A 209 6.65 -3.91 -12.32
N PHE A 210 6.30 -5.09 -11.86
CA PHE A 210 6.81 -6.34 -12.41
C PHE A 210 6.44 -6.51 -13.89
N GLN A 211 7.47 -6.49 -14.77
CA GLN A 211 7.34 -6.66 -16.22
C GLN A 211 6.34 -5.71 -16.91
N ASN A 212 6.10 -4.53 -16.32
CA ASN A 212 5.15 -3.55 -16.85
C ASN A 212 5.80 -2.19 -17.10
N GLY A 213 6.26 -1.98 -18.32
CA GLY A 213 6.94 -0.74 -18.73
C GLY A 213 6.09 0.52 -18.59
N GLU A 214 4.76 0.42 -18.69
CA GLU A 214 3.84 1.56 -18.53
C GLU A 214 3.83 2.03 -17.08
N VAL A 215 3.63 1.10 -16.14
CA VAL A 215 3.69 1.38 -14.70
C VAL A 215 5.09 1.85 -14.30
N CYS A 216 6.15 1.17 -14.75
CA CYS A 216 7.53 1.59 -14.46
C CYS A 216 7.81 3.02 -14.92
N SER A 217 7.33 3.40 -16.11
CA SER A 217 7.50 4.75 -16.63
C SER A 217 6.73 5.78 -15.81
N ALA A 218 5.53 5.45 -15.35
CA ALA A 218 4.74 6.31 -14.47
C ALA A 218 5.43 6.52 -13.10
N VAL A 219 5.96 5.46 -12.50
CA VAL A 219 6.72 5.53 -11.22
C VAL A 219 7.97 6.39 -11.37
N VAL A 220 8.75 6.20 -12.44
CA VAL A 220 9.97 7.00 -12.71
C VAL A 220 9.63 8.47 -12.97
N GLY A 221 8.47 8.74 -13.58
CA GLY A 221 7.94 10.09 -13.79
C GLY A 221 7.50 10.78 -12.50
N SER A 222 7.09 10.02 -11.49
CA SER A 222 6.64 10.52 -10.19
C SER A 222 7.81 10.73 -9.22
N ALA A 223 8.15 11.99 -8.96
CA ALA A 223 9.20 12.32 -8.00
C ALA A 223 8.92 11.80 -6.57
N PRO A 224 7.69 11.89 -6.03
CA PRO A 224 7.36 11.32 -4.72
C PRO A 224 7.61 9.81 -4.65
N LEU A 225 7.12 9.05 -5.64
CA LEU A 225 7.28 7.59 -5.66
C LEU A 225 8.74 7.19 -5.81
N LEU A 226 9.46 7.78 -6.77
CA LEU A 226 10.86 7.46 -6.98
C LEU A 226 11.70 7.76 -5.73
N THR A 227 11.44 8.90 -5.08
CA THR A 227 12.13 9.27 -3.83
C THR A 227 11.79 8.31 -2.70
N ALA A 228 10.51 7.94 -2.53
CA ALA A 228 10.07 6.99 -1.52
C ALA A 228 10.72 5.61 -1.73
N THR A 229 10.75 5.11 -2.97
CA THR A 229 11.41 3.85 -3.33
C THR A 229 12.91 3.88 -3.00
N LEU A 230 13.62 4.96 -3.35
CA LEU A 230 15.05 5.05 -3.07
C LEU A 230 15.36 5.20 -1.58
N LYS A 231 14.52 5.93 -0.82
CA LYS A 231 14.68 6.05 0.64
C LYS A 231 14.36 4.75 1.38
N ALA A 232 13.45 3.94 0.84
CA ALA A 232 13.03 2.67 1.42
C ALA A 232 14.11 1.58 1.42
N THR A 233 15.28 1.81 0.80
CA THR A 233 16.43 0.91 0.90
C THR A 233 17.22 1.06 2.19
N ARG A 234 16.86 2.03 3.05
CA ARG A 234 17.44 2.20 4.38
C ARG A 234 16.85 1.16 5.33
N ILE A 235 17.59 0.88 6.41
CA ILE A 235 17.12 0.00 7.48
C ILE A 235 15.97 0.72 8.20
N ASP A 236 14.81 0.07 8.26
CA ASP A 236 13.62 0.53 8.97
C ASP A 236 13.15 -0.60 9.90
N VAL A 237 13.28 -0.39 11.21
CA VAL A 237 12.94 -1.38 12.24
C VAL A 237 11.42 -1.58 12.33
N GLU A 238 10.63 -0.55 12.05
CA GLU A 238 9.16 -0.60 12.11
C GLU A 238 8.55 -1.30 10.88
N ASN A 239 9.33 -1.37 9.81
CA ASN A 239 8.96 -1.99 8.53
C ASN A 239 10.00 -3.05 8.10
N PRO A 240 10.11 -4.18 8.82
CA PRO A 240 11.02 -5.25 8.42
C PRO A 240 10.66 -5.79 7.03
N GLY A 241 11.66 -5.98 6.18
CA GLY A 241 11.45 -6.41 4.79
C GLY A 241 11.25 -5.26 3.78
N MET A 242 11.23 -4.00 4.22
CA MET A 242 11.00 -2.83 3.35
C MET A 242 12.10 -2.68 2.28
N ALA A 243 13.35 -2.88 2.67
CA ALA A 243 14.50 -2.72 1.77
C ALA A 243 14.48 -3.74 0.63
N GLU A 244 14.09 -4.98 0.91
CA GLU A 244 13.98 -6.05 -0.06
C GLU A 244 12.93 -5.72 -1.13
N TRP A 245 11.75 -5.25 -0.71
CA TRP A 245 10.70 -4.81 -1.65
C TRP A 245 11.14 -3.59 -2.45
N ALA A 246 11.82 -2.63 -1.84
CA ALA A 246 12.36 -1.46 -2.54
C ALA A 246 13.39 -1.87 -3.60
N GLN A 247 14.27 -2.83 -3.29
CA GLN A 247 15.23 -3.39 -4.25
C GLN A 247 14.52 -4.07 -5.43
N PHE A 248 13.43 -4.81 -5.19
CA PHE A 248 12.62 -5.37 -6.26
C PHE A 248 12.00 -4.29 -7.15
N VAL A 249 11.47 -3.20 -6.58
CA VAL A 249 10.97 -2.07 -7.38
C VAL A 249 12.10 -1.49 -8.23
N ILE A 250 13.26 -1.15 -7.64
CA ILE A 250 14.41 -0.58 -8.36
C ILE A 250 14.84 -1.50 -9.52
N ARG A 251 14.94 -2.80 -9.25
CA ARG A 251 15.23 -3.81 -10.28
C ARG A 251 14.20 -3.77 -11.40
N ASN A 252 12.90 -3.80 -11.08
CA ASN A 252 11.83 -3.78 -12.06
C ASN A 252 11.86 -2.52 -12.94
N LEU A 253 12.11 -1.35 -12.33
CA LEU A 253 12.27 -0.07 -13.04
C LEU A 253 13.44 -0.13 -14.03
N CYS A 254 14.62 -0.56 -13.56
CA CYS A 254 15.83 -0.64 -14.37
C CYS A 254 15.76 -1.70 -15.48
N CYS A 255 15.09 -2.83 -15.23
CA CYS A 255 14.89 -3.87 -16.25
C CYS A 255 13.90 -3.42 -17.34
N SER A 256 12.86 -2.68 -16.97
CA SER A 256 11.73 -2.39 -17.86
C SER A 256 11.82 -1.04 -18.58
N SER A 257 12.80 -0.18 -18.24
CA SER A 257 12.91 1.16 -18.82
C SER A 257 14.35 1.67 -18.88
N SER A 258 14.84 2.03 -20.08
CA SER A 258 16.14 2.70 -20.26
C SER A 258 16.17 4.06 -19.58
N ARG A 259 15.06 4.82 -19.67
CA ARG A 259 14.88 6.11 -18.98
C ARG A 259 15.03 5.97 -17.47
N ALA A 260 14.55 4.86 -16.89
CA ALA A 260 14.76 4.58 -15.47
C ALA A 260 16.25 4.40 -15.14
N ARG A 261 16.96 3.61 -15.95
CA ARG A 261 18.42 3.39 -15.78
C ARG A 261 19.20 4.68 -15.88
N GLU A 262 18.90 5.52 -16.86
CA GLU A 262 19.54 6.83 -17.04
C GLU A 262 19.24 7.76 -15.85
N LYS A 263 17.97 7.87 -15.45
CA LYS A 263 17.57 8.75 -14.35
C LYS A 263 18.18 8.32 -13.03
N ILE A 264 18.15 7.02 -12.71
CA ILE A 264 18.73 6.46 -11.47
C ILE A 264 20.26 6.51 -11.52
N GLY A 265 20.88 6.18 -12.66
CA GLY A 265 22.33 6.22 -12.83
C GLY A 265 22.92 7.63 -12.78
N GLY A 266 22.12 8.66 -13.08
CA GLY A 266 22.49 10.06 -12.91
C GLY A 266 22.36 10.60 -11.48
N LEU A 267 21.84 9.81 -10.52
CA LEU A 267 21.73 10.23 -9.13
C LEU A 267 23.08 10.08 -8.42
N THR A 268 23.39 11.03 -7.54
CA THR A 268 24.53 10.92 -6.63
C THR A 268 24.22 9.86 -5.56
N PRO A 269 25.06 8.82 -5.41
CA PRO A 269 24.91 7.86 -4.32
C PRO A 269 25.01 8.58 -2.98
N LEU A 270 24.02 8.37 -2.11
CA LEU A 270 24.11 8.78 -0.72
C LEU A 270 24.83 7.68 0.05
N GLY A 271 25.92 8.05 0.73
CA GLY A 271 26.65 7.14 1.60
C GLY A 271 25.80 6.61 2.76
N ILE A 272 26.35 5.64 3.48
CA ILE A 272 25.71 5.09 4.68
C ILE A 272 25.58 6.19 5.72
N ALA A 273 24.35 6.42 6.19
CA ALA A 273 24.04 7.42 7.21
C ALA A 273 24.83 7.14 8.50
N GLU A 274 25.22 8.19 9.23
CA GLU A 274 26.03 8.04 10.45
C GLU A 274 25.35 7.13 11.47
N GLU A 275 24.03 7.25 11.65
CA GLU A 275 23.31 6.42 12.62
C GLU A 275 23.39 4.92 12.26
N THR A 276 23.39 4.60 10.96
CA THR A 276 23.56 3.21 10.47
C THR A 276 25.00 2.74 10.63
N ARG A 277 25.98 3.63 10.46
CA ARG A 277 27.40 3.32 10.70
C ARG A 277 27.68 3.07 12.17
N GLU A 278 27.03 3.79 13.07
CA GLU A 278 27.12 3.59 14.52
C GLU A 278 26.51 2.24 14.94
N LEU A 279 25.38 1.84 14.35
CA LEU A 279 24.70 0.58 14.68
C LEU A 279 25.42 -0.67 14.13
N PHE A 280 26.15 -0.56 13.02
CA PHE A 280 26.67 -1.73 12.29
C PHE A 280 28.14 -1.62 11.88
N GLY A 281 28.90 -0.67 12.45
CA GLY A 281 30.24 -0.24 12.04
C GLY A 281 31.18 -1.38 11.61
N ASP A 282 31.45 -2.32 12.51
CA ASP A 282 32.39 -3.44 12.26
C ASP A 282 31.93 -4.42 11.18
N THR A 283 30.62 -4.48 10.91
CA THR A 283 30.04 -5.38 9.89
C THR A 283 30.02 -4.72 8.52
N ILE A 284 29.84 -3.40 8.49
CA ILE A 284 29.72 -2.61 7.26
C ILE A 284 31.07 -2.40 6.58
N GLU A 285 32.16 -2.21 7.33
CA GLU A 285 33.51 -1.99 6.77
C GLU A 285 33.99 -3.11 5.83
N ARG A 286 33.45 -4.33 5.97
CA ARG A 286 33.75 -5.47 5.08
C ARG A 286 33.11 -5.36 3.68
N PHE A 287 32.13 -4.46 3.50
CA PHE A 287 31.35 -4.32 2.27
C PHE A 287 31.48 -2.94 1.59
N ILE A 288 32.20 -2.01 2.22
CA ILE A 288 32.51 -0.70 1.64
C ILE A 288 33.87 -0.80 0.93
N GLY A 289 33.91 -0.53 -0.37
CA GLY A 289 35.18 -0.37 -1.10
C GLY A 289 35.94 0.90 -0.65
N PRO A 290 37.22 1.07 -1.02
CA PRO A 290 38.10 2.15 -0.53
C PRO A 290 37.67 3.60 -0.85
N GLY A 291 36.47 3.83 -1.38
CA GLY A 291 35.86 5.14 -1.64
C GLY A 291 34.50 5.38 -0.97
N GLY A 292 34.05 4.55 -0.03
CA GLY A 292 32.73 4.75 0.62
C GLY A 292 31.53 4.22 -0.16
N THR A 293 31.77 3.57 -1.31
CA THR A 293 30.74 2.95 -2.16
C THR A 293 30.61 1.46 -1.88
N THR A 294 29.38 0.97 -1.78
CA THR A 294 29.05 -0.46 -1.66
C THR A 294 29.41 -1.18 -2.96
N ALA A 295 30.02 -2.36 -2.83
CA ALA A 295 30.48 -3.15 -3.96
C ALA A 295 29.30 -3.64 -4.84
N MET A 296 29.17 -3.07 -6.03
CA MET A 296 28.95 -3.89 -7.23
C MET A 296 30.30 -3.98 -7.93
N ASP A 297 31.08 -5.00 -7.59
CA ASP A 297 32.30 -5.27 -8.32
C ASP A 297 31.96 -6.00 -9.62
N ALA A 298 32.08 -5.26 -10.73
CA ALA A 298 32.09 -5.80 -12.07
C ALA A 298 33.53 -6.26 -12.39
N SER A 299 33.97 -7.36 -11.78
CA SER A 299 35.24 -7.97 -12.15
C SER A 299 35.19 -9.50 -12.03
N HIS A 300 34.54 -10.13 -13.01
CA HIS A 300 35.08 -11.38 -13.53
C HIS A 300 35.69 -11.11 -14.91
N PRO A 301 37.00 -11.33 -15.09
CA PRO A 301 37.61 -11.31 -16.40
C PRO A 301 37.02 -12.47 -17.22
N ARG A 302 36.59 -12.16 -18.44
CA ARG A 302 36.45 -13.19 -19.47
C ARG A 302 37.85 -13.67 -19.83
N GLU A 303 38.21 -14.84 -19.35
CA GLU A 303 39.25 -15.68 -19.94
C GLU A 303 38.69 -17.09 -20.14
N GLY A 304 38.67 -17.54 -21.39
CA GLY A 304 38.08 -18.81 -21.86
C GLY A 304 37.08 -18.60 -22.98
#